data_AF-A0A8X6IID9-F1
#
_entry.id   AF-A0A8X6IID9-F1
#
_cell.length_a   1.000
_cell.length_b   1.000
_cell.length_c   1.000
_cell.angle_alpha   90.00
_cell.angle_beta   90.00
_cell.angle_gamma   90.00
#
_symmetry.space_group_name_H-M   'P 1'
#
loop_
_entity.id
_entity.type
_entity.pdbx_description
1 polymer ?
#
loop_
_entity_poly.entity_id
_entity_poly.type
_entity_poly.pdbx_seq_one_letter_code
_entity_poly.pdbx_strand_id
1 'polypeptide(L)'
;MYFLYPIVFTLEVEQVKSLEFPAVSICNFNRMKKFGLSLGTPLLLSERSSSFYCNATSDSEQDEIKESLQQYYEMDEEWRWRKGHKPSDFMQKCLFRGRFCPRNRLSYFQNLRYGNCITFNKLNKEMEALAVSDVGPNTGLILELNLQSIFYHPSTKTLGARVVIHHPNETPSPEDQGFNANPCTEISVSLRQSIMYRLPTPFRDHCVDYERRQGSSVSNQKDCVRNCIQKENFAKCGCIDQTLSVMNYLTPCDLTNTTQMCCLDDVLETLSNYGPFCDCPQP
;
A
#
# COMPACT_ATOMS: atom_id res chain seq x y z
N MET A 1 -18.65 14.60 37.03
CA MET A 1 -18.13 15.25 35.82
C MET A 1 -16.71 14.77 35.48
N TYR A 2 -15.77 14.67 36.43
CA TYR A 2 -14.40 14.15 36.20
C TYR A 2 -14.35 12.74 35.59
N PHE A 3 -15.13 11.79 36.11
CA PHE A 3 -15.19 10.40 35.61
C PHE A 3 -15.84 10.22 34.23
N LEU A 4 -16.28 11.31 33.57
CA LEU A 4 -16.76 11.28 32.19
C LEU A 4 -15.62 11.42 31.17
N TYR A 5 -14.38 11.66 31.63
CA TYR A 5 -13.19 11.81 30.79
C TYR A 5 -13.41 12.77 29.60
N PRO A 6 -13.82 14.04 29.83
CA PRO A 6 -14.02 14.99 28.75
C PRO A 6 -12.70 15.27 28.02
N ILE A 7 -12.78 15.41 26.69
CA ILE A 7 -11.64 15.64 25.81
C ILE A 7 -11.74 17.06 25.22
N VAL A 8 -10.62 17.77 25.17
CA VAL A 8 -10.49 19.05 24.49
C VAL A 8 -9.45 18.91 23.39
N PHE A 9 -9.79 19.37 22.18
CA PHE A 9 -8.85 19.41 21.06
C PHE A 9 -8.08 20.73 21.07
N THR A 10 -6.75 20.65 20.99
CA THR A 10 -5.87 21.81 20.88
C THR A 10 -5.16 21.75 19.53
N LEU A 11 -5.25 22.84 18.76
CA LEU A 11 -4.55 22.99 17.48
C LEU A 11 -3.41 23.99 17.67
N GLU A 12 -2.20 23.52 17.42
CA GLU A 12 -1.00 24.37 17.41
C GLU A 12 -0.38 24.38 16.02
N VAL A 13 0.01 25.57 15.56
CA VAL A 13 0.68 25.75 14.26
C VAL A 13 2.06 26.30 14.53
N GLU A 14 3.07 25.45 14.39
CA GLU A 14 4.48 25.82 14.56
C GLU A 14 5.14 26.06 13.20
N GLN A 15 5.94 27.12 13.11
CA GLN A 15 6.84 27.36 11.98
C GLN A 15 8.25 26.89 12.34
N VAL A 16 8.58 25.68 11.92
CA VAL A 16 9.87 25.04 12.23
C VAL A 16 10.91 25.38 11.15
N LYS A 17 12.16 25.61 11.56
CA LYS A 17 13.28 25.95 10.63
C LYS A 17 13.72 24.78 9.75
N SER A 18 13.46 23.56 10.19
CA SER A 18 13.75 22.35 9.43
C SER A 18 12.70 21.31 9.75
N LEU A 19 12.25 20.62 8.72
CA LEU A 19 11.28 19.54 8.81
C LEU A 19 11.90 18.28 8.21
N GLU A 20 11.58 17.15 8.81
CA GLU A 20 11.88 15.85 8.25
C GLU A 20 11.15 15.69 6.91
N PHE A 21 11.89 15.34 5.87
CA PHE A 21 11.31 15.04 4.58
C PHE A 21 10.64 13.65 4.67
N PRO A 22 9.41 13.46 4.16
CA PRO A 22 8.74 12.17 4.24
C PRO A 22 9.44 11.13 3.38
N ALA A 23 9.09 9.86 3.57
CA ALA A 23 9.39 8.83 2.61
C ALA A 23 8.39 8.90 1.45
N VAL A 24 8.89 8.64 0.24
CA VAL A 24 8.06 8.63 -0.97
C VAL A 24 8.24 7.29 -1.66
N SER A 25 7.18 6.47 -1.63
CA SER A 25 7.11 5.21 -2.34
C SER A 25 6.40 5.37 -3.67
N ILE A 26 7.01 4.83 -4.73
CA ILE A 26 6.45 4.83 -6.07
C ILE A 26 6.41 3.40 -6.58
N CYS A 27 5.24 3.01 -7.08
CA CYS A 27 5.03 1.72 -7.72
C CYS A 27 4.45 1.92 -9.13
N ASN A 28 4.83 1.04 -10.05
CA ASN A 28 4.21 0.99 -11.36
C ASN A 28 2.82 0.32 -11.26
N PHE A 29 1.81 0.78 -11.99
CA PHE A 29 0.53 0.05 -12.02
C PHE A 29 0.64 -1.34 -12.62
N ASN A 30 1.65 -1.57 -13.46
CA ASN A 30 1.93 -2.87 -14.00
C ASN A 30 2.85 -3.68 -13.09
N ARG A 31 2.32 -4.74 -12.48
CA ARG A 31 3.09 -5.60 -11.56
C ARG A 31 4.17 -6.44 -12.24
N MET A 32 3.99 -6.78 -13.52
CA MET A 32 4.88 -7.66 -14.29
C MET A 32 4.96 -7.26 -15.75
N LYS A 33 6.16 -7.33 -16.33
CA LYS A 33 6.36 -7.10 -17.76
C LYS A 33 5.71 -8.22 -18.59
N LYS A 34 5.02 -7.82 -19.64
CA LYS A 34 4.21 -8.62 -20.58
C LYS A 34 5.01 -9.36 -21.68
N PHE A 35 4.41 -10.45 -22.17
CA PHE A 35 4.28 -10.81 -23.61
C PHE A 35 2.75 -11.02 -23.95
N GLY A 36 2.11 -10.30 -24.90
CA GLY A 36 0.65 -10.45 -25.30
C GLY A 36 -0.44 -9.57 -24.60
N LEU A 37 -1.59 -9.16 -25.21
CA LEU A 37 -2.48 -7.94 -24.95
C LEU A 37 -3.98 -8.20 -24.53
N SER A 38 -4.56 -7.43 -23.56
CA SER A 38 -6.03 -7.10 -23.27
C SER A 38 -6.49 -6.86 -21.77
N LEU A 39 -7.36 -5.85 -21.53
CA LEU A 39 -7.69 -5.04 -20.32
C LEU A 39 -8.24 -5.67 -18.97
N GLY A 40 -7.70 -5.28 -17.77
CA GLY A 40 -8.21 -5.52 -16.37
C GLY A 40 -7.93 -4.42 -15.26
N THR A 41 -8.88 -3.80 -14.52
CA THR A 41 -8.59 -2.86 -13.37
C THR A 41 -9.68 -2.92 -12.32
N PRO A 42 -9.29 -3.12 -11.04
CA PRO A 42 -10.19 -2.92 -9.91
C PRO A 42 -9.63 -2.10 -8.72
N LEU A 43 -10.43 -1.91 -7.64
CA LEU A 43 -10.40 -0.92 -6.52
C LEU A 43 -9.57 -1.31 -5.26
N LEU A 44 -9.69 -0.50 -4.17
CA LEU A 44 -8.64 0.06 -3.30
C LEU A 44 -8.11 -0.74 -2.08
N LEU A 45 -8.62 -1.90 -1.66
CA LEU A 45 -8.04 -2.62 -0.49
C LEU A 45 -7.74 -4.11 -0.76
N SER A 46 -8.58 -4.76 -1.56
CA SER A 46 -8.31 -6.07 -2.16
C SER A 46 -8.48 -5.91 -3.67
N GLU A 47 -7.71 -6.65 -4.45
CA GLU A 47 -7.85 -6.63 -5.91
C GLU A 47 -9.13 -7.30 -6.40
N ARG A 48 -9.94 -7.86 -5.50
CA ARG A 48 -11.09 -8.68 -5.85
C ARG A 48 -12.32 -7.90 -6.35
N SER A 49 -12.36 -6.57 -6.27
CA SER A 49 -13.57 -5.80 -6.63
C SER A 49 -13.85 -5.77 -8.15
N SER A 50 -15.11 -5.87 -8.58
CA SER A 50 -15.63 -5.72 -9.96
C SER A 50 -15.29 -6.78 -11.03
N SER A 51 -14.10 -7.40 -11.03
CA SER A 51 -13.75 -8.43 -12.04
C SER A 51 -13.83 -9.88 -11.56
N PHE A 52 -13.93 -10.12 -10.25
CA PHE A 52 -13.89 -11.47 -9.65
C PHE A 52 -15.08 -11.74 -8.73
N TYR A 53 -16.20 -11.05 -8.96
CA TYR A 53 -17.43 -11.21 -8.17
C TYR A 53 -18.00 -12.62 -8.31
N CYS A 54 -18.58 -13.17 -7.24
CA CYS A 54 -19.32 -14.45 -7.24
C CYS A 54 -20.26 -14.68 -8.41
N ASN A 55 -20.91 -13.60 -8.84
CA ASN A 55 -21.96 -13.61 -9.85
C ASN A 55 -21.49 -13.00 -11.18
N ALA A 56 -20.17 -12.84 -11.38
CA ALA A 56 -19.64 -12.45 -12.67
C ALA A 56 -19.98 -13.55 -13.69
N THR A 57 -20.62 -13.17 -14.79
CA THR A 57 -20.83 -14.06 -15.94
C THR A 57 -19.47 -14.57 -16.39
N SER A 58 -19.29 -15.89 -16.40
CA SER A 58 -18.06 -16.57 -16.83
C SER A 58 -17.74 -16.18 -18.27
N ASP A 59 -16.84 -15.23 -18.43
CA ASP A 59 -16.25 -14.84 -19.71
C ASP A 59 -14.86 -15.45 -19.79
N SER A 60 -14.49 -16.06 -20.91
CA SER A 60 -13.23 -16.80 -21.05
C SER A 60 -12.00 -15.93 -20.79
N GLU A 61 -12.09 -14.63 -21.12
CA GLU A 61 -11.01 -13.66 -20.83
C GLU A 61 -10.79 -13.45 -19.33
N GLN A 62 -11.84 -13.54 -18.50
CA GLN A 62 -11.71 -13.35 -17.05
C GLN A 62 -11.05 -14.55 -16.39
N ASP A 63 -11.33 -15.75 -16.86
CA ASP A 63 -10.75 -16.98 -16.30
C ASP A 63 -9.25 -17.08 -16.62
N GLU A 64 -8.82 -16.68 -17.82
CA GLU A 64 -7.39 -16.56 -18.15
C GLU A 64 -6.66 -15.54 -17.24
N ILE A 65 -7.32 -14.43 -16.90
CA ILE A 65 -6.76 -13.43 -15.98
C ILE A 65 -6.66 -14.00 -14.55
N LYS A 66 -7.66 -14.76 -14.08
CA LYS A 66 -7.63 -15.42 -12.76
C LYS A 66 -6.46 -16.38 -12.67
N GLU A 67 -6.30 -17.25 -13.66
CA GLU A 67 -5.21 -18.24 -13.71
C GLU A 67 -3.85 -17.55 -13.74
N SER A 68 -3.69 -16.51 -14.56
CA SER A 68 -2.45 -15.73 -14.63
C SER A 68 -2.10 -15.07 -13.29
N LEU A 69 -3.08 -14.52 -12.59
CA LEU A 69 -2.90 -13.91 -11.27
C LEU A 69 -2.58 -14.96 -10.20
N GLN A 70 -3.26 -16.11 -10.22
CA GLN A 70 -2.99 -17.23 -9.32
C GLN A 70 -1.54 -17.69 -9.47
N GLN A 71 -1.10 -17.92 -10.71
CA GLN A 71 0.29 -18.29 -11.00
C GLN A 71 1.29 -17.24 -10.54
N TYR A 72 0.95 -15.95 -10.63
CA TYR A 72 1.81 -14.88 -10.11
C TYR A 72 1.90 -14.91 -8.58
N TYR A 73 0.80 -15.14 -7.88
CA TYR A 73 0.77 -15.15 -6.42
C TYR A 73 1.46 -16.37 -5.81
N GLU A 74 1.45 -17.51 -6.50
CA GLU A 74 2.19 -18.71 -6.11
C GLU A 74 3.69 -18.62 -6.42
N MET A 75 4.11 -17.64 -7.21
CA MET A 75 5.50 -17.48 -7.64
C MET A 75 6.40 -16.92 -6.54
N ASP A 76 7.62 -17.47 -6.45
CA ASP A 76 8.64 -16.99 -5.52
C ASP A 76 8.93 -15.49 -5.71
N GLU A 77 9.26 -14.82 -4.60
CA GLU A 77 9.57 -13.39 -4.58
C GLU A 77 10.68 -13.00 -5.56
N GLU A 78 11.73 -13.84 -5.69
CA GLU A 78 12.83 -13.62 -6.62
C GLU A 78 12.37 -13.65 -8.08
N TRP A 79 11.50 -14.60 -8.42
CA TRP A 79 10.95 -14.72 -9.77
C TRP A 79 10.01 -13.57 -10.09
N ARG A 80 9.15 -13.18 -9.15
CA ARG A 80 8.32 -11.98 -9.26
C ARG A 80 9.17 -10.74 -9.45
N TRP A 81 10.31 -10.65 -8.74
CA TRP A 81 11.23 -9.52 -8.85
C TRP A 81 11.87 -9.44 -10.23
N ARG A 82 12.33 -10.57 -10.77
CA ARG A 82 12.92 -10.67 -12.11
C ARG A 82 11.94 -10.32 -13.22
N LYS A 83 10.67 -10.73 -13.10
CA LYS A 83 9.62 -10.45 -14.09
C LYS A 83 9.00 -9.04 -13.94
N GLY A 84 9.17 -8.40 -12.79
CA GLY A 84 8.69 -7.04 -12.53
C GLY A 84 9.47 -5.94 -13.26
N HIS A 85 8.99 -4.70 -13.14
CA HIS A 85 9.76 -3.54 -13.59
C HIS A 85 11.00 -3.37 -12.72
N LYS A 86 12.17 -3.20 -13.35
CA LYS A 86 13.39 -2.92 -12.59
C LYS A 86 13.34 -1.47 -12.10
N PRO A 87 13.69 -1.20 -10.84
CA PRO A 87 13.70 0.16 -10.31
C PRO A 87 14.48 1.17 -11.16
N SER A 88 15.64 0.76 -11.69
CA SER A 88 16.50 1.58 -12.56
C SER A 88 15.88 1.92 -13.91
N ASP A 89 15.00 1.04 -14.43
CA ASP A 89 14.34 1.27 -15.71
C ASP A 89 13.11 2.18 -15.51
N PHE A 90 12.42 2.01 -14.38
CA PHE A 90 11.19 2.70 -14.04
C PHE A 90 11.43 4.14 -13.58
N MET A 91 12.41 4.38 -12.71
CA MET A 91 12.78 5.71 -12.23
C MET A 91 14.04 6.18 -12.95
N GLN A 92 13.86 6.96 -14.02
CA GLN A 92 14.94 7.46 -14.87
C GLN A 92 15.74 8.57 -14.18
N LYS A 93 15.05 9.46 -13.47
CA LYS A 93 15.67 10.59 -12.79
C LYS A 93 15.12 10.72 -11.38
N CYS A 94 16.03 10.94 -10.44
CA CYS A 94 15.72 11.29 -9.06
C CYS A 94 16.63 12.43 -8.64
N LEU A 95 16.05 13.58 -8.34
CA LEU A 95 16.74 14.73 -7.78
C LEU A 95 16.14 15.10 -6.45
N PHE A 96 16.98 15.30 -5.44
CA PHE A 96 16.59 15.88 -4.16
C PHE A 96 17.46 17.10 -3.91
N ARG A 97 16.85 18.26 -3.64
CA ARG A 97 17.56 19.54 -3.46
C ARG A 97 18.51 19.86 -4.62
N GLY A 98 18.06 19.60 -5.85
CA GLY A 98 18.82 19.83 -7.08
C GLY A 98 19.99 18.86 -7.32
N ARG A 99 20.19 17.84 -6.49
CA ARG A 99 21.27 16.84 -6.64
C ARG A 99 20.70 15.46 -6.90
N PHE A 100 21.44 14.61 -7.61
CA PHE A 100 21.04 13.21 -7.79
C PHE A 100 20.83 12.52 -6.45
N CYS A 101 19.72 11.79 -6.33
CA CYS A 101 19.41 11.02 -5.13
C CYS A 101 20.51 9.97 -4.91
N PRO A 102 21.09 9.89 -3.70
CA PRO A 102 22.11 8.90 -3.42
C PRO A 102 21.48 7.51 -3.32
N ARG A 103 22.17 6.48 -3.85
CA ARG A 103 21.62 5.11 -3.95
C ARG A 103 21.25 4.50 -2.60
N ASN A 104 21.97 4.85 -1.53
CA ASN A 104 21.68 4.39 -0.17
C ASN A 104 20.38 4.97 0.42
N ARG A 105 19.80 6.02 -0.20
CA ARG A 105 18.50 6.59 0.17
C ARG A 105 17.34 6.00 -0.62
N LEU A 106 17.62 5.04 -1.50
CA LEU A 106 16.63 4.29 -2.23
C LEU A 106 16.55 2.89 -1.62
N SER A 107 15.36 2.52 -1.19
CA SER A 107 15.05 1.15 -0.80
C SER A 107 14.01 0.59 -1.78
N TYR A 108 13.96 -0.73 -1.86
CA TYR A 108 13.05 -1.40 -2.76
C TYR A 108 12.23 -2.43 -1.99
N PHE A 109 10.99 -2.61 -2.41
CA PHE A 109 10.11 -3.62 -1.83
C PHE A 109 9.21 -4.17 -2.94
N GLN A 110 8.72 -5.38 -2.74
CA GLN A 110 7.76 -5.99 -3.65
C GLN A 110 6.36 -5.90 -3.07
N ASN A 111 5.40 -5.63 -3.94
CA ASN A 111 4.00 -5.55 -3.64
C ASN A 111 3.23 -6.49 -4.58
N LEU A 112 2.27 -7.26 -4.06
CA LEU A 112 1.53 -8.23 -4.88
C LEU A 112 0.63 -7.57 -5.93
N ARG A 113 0.21 -6.33 -5.69
CA ARG A 113 -0.65 -5.57 -6.60
C ARG A 113 0.12 -4.74 -7.61
N TYR A 114 1.21 -4.13 -7.16
CA TYR A 114 1.98 -3.16 -7.96
C TYR A 114 3.38 -3.66 -8.38
N GLY A 115 3.76 -4.88 -8.01
CA GLY A 115 5.06 -5.47 -8.33
C GLY A 115 6.21 -4.79 -7.59
N ASN A 116 7.30 -4.53 -8.30
CA ASN A 116 8.49 -3.92 -7.69
C ASN A 116 8.30 -2.41 -7.50
N CYS A 117 8.42 -1.97 -6.26
CA CYS A 117 8.28 -0.59 -5.86
C CYS A 117 9.60 -0.01 -5.35
N ILE A 118 9.69 1.31 -5.35
CA ILE A 118 10.86 2.08 -4.92
C ILE A 118 10.42 3.01 -3.80
N THR A 119 11.20 3.12 -2.73
CA THR A 119 10.98 4.11 -1.67
C THR A 119 12.20 4.99 -1.52
N PHE A 120 12.02 6.29 -1.72
CA PHE A 120 13.00 7.31 -1.38
C PHE A 120 12.88 7.69 0.09
N ASN A 121 14.02 7.88 0.75
CA ASN A 121 14.13 8.38 2.13
C ASN A 121 13.48 7.48 3.19
N LYS A 122 13.55 6.15 3.01
CA LYS A 122 13.18 5.20 4.07
C LYS A 122 14.22 5.22 5.20
N LEU A 123 13.74 5.19 6.44
CA LEU A 123 14.61 5.15 7.62
C LEU A 123 15.27 3.77 7.74
N ASN A 124 16.57 3.74 7.97
CA ASN A 124 17.35 2.52 8.23
C ASN A 124 18.15 2.73 9.52
N LYS A 125 18.54 1.64 10.21
CA LYS A 125 19.25 1.69 11.51
C LYS A 125 20.52 2.56 11.51
N GLU A 126 21.11 2.81 10.35
CA GLU A 126 22.35 3.58 10.18
C GLU A 126 22.13 4.99 9.61
N MET A 127 20.90 5.35 9.21
CA MET A 127 20.62 6.61 8.52
C MET A 127 19.32 7.25 9.00
N GLU A 128 19.45 8.43 9.60
CA GLU A 128 18.34 9.34 9.89
C GLU A 128 17.71 9.87 8.61
N ALA A 129 16.41 10.18 8.66
CA ALA A 129 15.68 10.75 7.53
C ALA A 129 16.27 12.09 7.07
N LEU A 130 16.22 12.34 5.76
CA LEU A 130 16.65 13.62 5.20
C LEU A 130 15.71 14.74 5.68
N ALA A 131 16.26 15.93 5.90
CA ALA A 131 15.49 17.11 6.27
C ALA A 131 15.56 18.20 5.20
N VAL A 132 14.51 19.02 5.16
CA VAL A 132 14.39 20.22 4.32
C VAL A 132 14.17 21.44 5.21
N SER A 133 14.72 22.58 4.81
CA SER A 133 14.59 23.86 5.54
C SER A 133 13.85 24.92 4.73
N ASP A 134 13.83 24.78 3.40
CA ASP A 134 13.23 25.74 2.49
C ASP A 134 12.08 25.11 1.71
N VAL A 135 11.03 25.89 1.46
CA VAL A 135 9.88 25.47 0.65
C VAL A 135 10.12 25.85 -0.80
N GLY A 136 9.77 24.96 -1.73
CA GLY A 136 9.79 25.23 -3.16
C GLY A 136 10.14 24.00 -4.00
N PRO A 137 9.94 24.06 -5.32
CA PRO A 137 10.20 22.93 -6.21
C PRO A 137 11.70 22.55 -6.25
N ASN A 138 12.60 23.52 -6.08
CA ASN A 138 14.04 23.30 -6.15
C ASN A 138 14.64 22.63 -4.90
N THR A 139 13.90 22.63 -3.78
CA THR A 139 14.34 22.05 -2.50
C THR A 139 13.68 20.70 -2.22
N GLY A 140 12.66 20.33 -2.99
CA GLY A 140 11.93 19.07 -2.87
C GLY A 140 12.56 17.90 -3.62
N LEU A 141 11.72 16.89 -3.84
CA LEU A 141 12.02 15.69 -4.63
C LEU A 141 11.42 15.86 -6.03
N ILE A 142 12.25 15.69 -7.05
CA ILE A 142 11.85 15.68 -8.46
C ILE A 142 12.13 14.29 -9.01
N LEU A 143 11.10 13.65 -9.56
CA LEU A 143 11.17 12.32 -10.14
C LEU A 143 10.77 12.38 -11.61
N GLU A 144 11.50 11.64 -12.44
CA GLU A 144 11.10 11.37 -13.82
C GLU A 144 10.91 9.86 -13.98
N LEU A 145 9.69 9.47 -14.31
CA LEU A 145 9.27 8.08 -14.37
C LEU A 145 9.11 7.64 -15.83
N ASN A 146 9.73 6.52 -16.18
CA ASN A 146 9.44 5.80 -17.40
C ASN A 146 8.57 4.60 -17.06
N LEU A 147 7.26 4.71 -17.32
CA LEU A 147 6.32 3.62 -17.03
C LEU A 147 6.63 2.36 -17.84
N GLN A 148 7.32 2.48 -18.98
CA GLN A 148 7.54 1.40 -19.95
C GLN A 148 6.22 0.74 -20.38
N SER A 149 5.25 1.56 -20.82
CA SER A 149 3.89 1.13 -21.20
C SER A 149 3.84 0.00 -22.23
N ILE A 150 4.86 -0.13 -23.07
CA ILE A 150 4.98 -1.24 -24.04
C ILE A 150 5.02 -2.63 -23.37
N PHE A 151 5.49 -2.71 -22.12
CA PHE A 151 5.57 -3.95 -21.34
C PHE A 151 4.36 -4.15 -20.41
N TYR A 152 3.31 -3.32 -20.49
CA TYR A 152 2.15 -3.46 -19.61
C TYR A 152 1.37 -4.73 -19.89
N HIS A 153 1.11 -5.52 -18.84
CA HIS A 153 0.30 -6.73 -18.95
C HIS A 153 -1.14 -6.38 -19.35
N PRO A 154 -1.78 -7.21 -20.20
CA PRO A 154 -3.21 -7.17 -20.51
C PRO A 154 -4.08 -6.74 -19.33
N SER A 155 -3.95 -7.49 -18.24
CA SER A 155 -4.76 -7.37 -17.03
C SER A 155 -4.53 -6.08 -16.24
N THR A 156 -3.77 -5.11 -16.76
CA THR A 156 -3.58 -3.76 -16.20
C THR A 156 -4.22 -2.71 -17.13
N LYS A 157 -5.47 -2.26 -16.88
CA LYS A 157 -6.16 -1.26 -17.76
C LYS A 157 -5.58 0.14 -17.65
N THR A 158 -5.00 0.49 -16.51
CA THR A 158 -4.56 1.86 -16.25
C THR A 158 -3.06 1.98 -16.38
N LEU A 159 -2.63 2.93 -17.21
CA LEU A 159 -1.24 3.38 -17.25
C LEU A 159 -1.01 4.41 -16.15
N GLY A 160 0.06 4.24 -15.38
CA GLY A 160 0.43 5.21 -14.36
C GLY A 160 1.33 4.63 -13.28
N ALA A 161 1.53 5.45 -12.26
CA ALA A 161 2.24 5.05 -11.06
C ALA A 161 1.41 5.38 -9.82
N ARG A 162 1.50 4.53 -8.79
CA ARG A 162 0.97 4.82 -7.46
C ARG A 162 2.07 5.54 -6.67
N VAL A 163 1.76 6.70 -6.10
CA VAL A 163 2.68 7.46 -5.25
C VAL A 163 2.12 7.52 -3.85
N VAL A 164 2.87 7.01 -2.88
CA VAL A 164 2.53 7.02 -1.45
C VAL A 164 3.54 7.89 -0.71
N ILE A 165 3.03 8.83 0.07
CA ILE A 165 3.83 9.71 0.91
C ILE A 165 3.51 9.32 2.35
N HIS A 166 4.53 8.89 3.10
CA HIS A 166 4.36 8.32 4.43
C HIS A 166 5.55 8.67 5.33
N HIS A 167 5.43 8.37 6.63
CA HIS A 167 6.53 8.60 7.56
C HIS A 167 7.71 7.67 7.23
N PRO A 168 8.98 8.09 7.34
CA PRO A 168 10.14 7.26 6.98
C PRO A 168 10.28 5.92 7.71
N ASN A 169 9.69 5.80 8.91
CA ASN A 169 9.65 4.56 9.68
C ASN A 169 8.49 3.62 9.29
N GLU A 170 7.49 4.12 8.56
CA GLU A 170 6.31 3.34 8.20
C GLU A 170 6.55 2.50 6.94
N THR A 171 5.91 1.33 6.89
CA THR A 171 5.84 0.53 5.67
C THR A 171 4.76 1.13 4.75
N PRO A 172 5.07 1.40 3.47
CA PRO A 172 4.09 1.95 2.53
C PRO A 172 2.97 0.94 2.25
N SER A 173 1.74 1.44 2.21
CA SER A 173 0.57 0.68 1.78
C SER A 173 -0.06 1.31 0.54
N PRO A 174 0.40 0.97 -0.66
CA PRO A 174 -0.08 1.59 -1.89
C PRO A 174 -1.52 1.25 -2.26
N GLU A 175 -2.10 0.19 -1.69
CA GLU A 175 -3.53 -0.14 -1.85
C GLU A 175 -4.37 0.94 -1.16
N ASP A 176 -4.13 1.14 0.14
CA ASP A 176 -4.98 1.95 1.00
C ASP A 176 -4.64 3.45 0.91
N GLN A 177 -3.40 3.80 0.57
CA GLN A 177 -2.86 5.15 0.64
C GLN A 177 -2.27 5.61 -0.69
N GLY A 178 -2.09 6.92 -0.80
CA GLY A 178 -1.42 7.56 -1.93
C GLY A 178 -2.37 8.05 -3.02
N PHE A 179 -1.76 8.59 -4.06
CA PHE A 179 -2.45 9.14 -5.23
C PHE A 179 -1.86 8.56 -6.51
N ASN A 180 -2.60 8.72 -7.61
CA ASN A 180 -2.22 8.20 -8.91
C ASN A 180 -1.49 9.29 -9.71
N ALA A 181 -0.30 8.96 -10.21
CA ALA A 181 0.44 9.78 -11.15
C ALA A 181 0.19 9.28 -12.58
N ASN A 182 -0.50 10.11 -13.36
CA ASN A 182 -0.88 9.78 -14.73
C ASN A 182 0.30 10.02 -15.70
N PRO A 183 0.44 9.21 -16.76
CA PRO A 183 1.45 9.43 -17.79
C PRO A 183 1.28 10.78 -18.49
N CYS A 184 2.36 11.27 -19.11
CA CYS A 184 2.37 12.49 -19.91
C CYS A 184 1.91 13.76 -19.16
N THR A 185 2.01 13.76 -17.83
CA THR A 185 1.69 14.91 -16.99
C THR A 185 2.83 15.22 -16.05
N GLU A 186 3.00 16.50 -15.74
CA GLU A 186 3.82 16.96 -14.63
C GLU A 186 2.89 17.23 -13.43
N ILE A 187 3.18 16.61 -12.29
CA ILE A 187 2.36 16.74 -11.09
C ILE A 187 3.20 17.39 -10.00
N SER A 188 2.76 18.57 -9.55
CA SER A 188 3.36 19.28 -8.42
C SER A 188 2.56 18.99 -7.16
N VAL A 189 3.22 18.44 -6.13
CA VAL A 189 2.59 18.11 -4.85
C VAL A 189 3.17 18.97 -3.74
N SER A 190 2.33 19.82 -3.15
CA SER A 190 2.68 20.60 -1.96
C SER A 190 2.28 19.84 -0.70
N LEU A 191 3.19 19.77 0.26
CA LEU A 191 2.99 18.99 1.49
C LEU A 191 2.96 19.89 2.72
N ARG A 192 2.11 19.51 3.68
CA ARG A 192 2.07 20.10 5.02
C ARG A 192 2.07 18.95 6.03
N GLN A 193 3.06 18.93 6.92
CA GLN A 193 3.10 17.94 8.00
C GLN A 193 2.02 18.27 9.05
N SER A 194 1.29 17.25 9.48
CA SER A 194 0.32 17.33 10.57
C SER A 194 0.61 16.18 11.54
N ILE A 195 0.85 16.50 12.80
CA ILE A 195 1.08 15.51 13.87
C ILE A 195 -0.14 15.52 14.78
N MET A 196 -0.66 14.35 15.10
CA MET A 196 -1.84 14.19 15.96
C MET A 196 -1.49 13.31 17.15
N TYR A 197 -1.78 13.80 18.35
CA TYR A 197 -1.63 13.03 19.59
C TYR A 197 -3.03 12.69 20.12
N ARG A 198 -3.25 11.41 20.44
CA ARG A 198 -4.48 10.92 21.04
C ARG A 198 -4.24 10.48 22.49
N LEU A 199 -5.29 10.54 23.30
CA LEU A 199 -5.22 10.12 24.69
C LEU A 199 -5.59 8.63 24.80
N PRO A 200 -4.79 7.81 25.53
CA PRO A 200 -5.07 6.40 25.73
C PRO A 200 -6.25 6.17 26.68
N THR A 201 -6.61 4.91 26.95
CA THR A 201 -7.56 4.53 28.01
C THR A 201 -7.21 5.26 29.32
N PRO A 202 -8.19 5.88 30.03
CA PRO A 202 -9.66 5.67 29.97
C PRO A 202 -10.45 6.66 29.08
N PHE A 203 -9.78 7.44 28.23
CA PHE A 203 -10.48 8.39 27.34
C PHE A 203 -11.18 7.68 26.17
N ARG A 204 -12.24 8.30 25.64
CA ARG A 204 -13.18 7.71 24.66
C ARG A 204 -12.52 6.98 23.47
N ASP A 205 -11.41 7.49 22.97
CA ASP A 205 -10.78 6.99 21.75
C ASP A 205 -9.98 5.69 21.96
N HIS A 206 -9.72 5.30 23.22
CA HIS A 206 -8.95 4.11 23.60
C HIS A 206 -7.67 3.94 22.76
N CYS A 207 -6.95 5.04 22.52
CA CYS A 207 -5.79 5.07 21.64
C CYS A 207 -4.74 4.04 22.06
N VAL A 208 -4.10 3.43 21.05
CA VAL A 208 -3.10 2.40 21.23
C VAL A 208 -1.83 2.76 20.51
N ASP A 209 -0.72 2.70 21.23
CA ASP A 209 0.62 2.74 20.64
C ASP A 209 0.98 1.36 20.07
N TYR A 210 0.87 1.21 18.74
CA TYR A 210 1.17 -0.04 18.04
C TYR A 210 2.67 -0.35 18.01
N GLU A 211 3.55 0.65 18.05
CA GLU A 211 5.01 0.43 18.04
C GLU A 211 5.50 -0.13 19.38
N ARG A 212 4.87 0.25 20.49
CA ARG A 212 5.23 -0.22 21.84
C ARG A 212 4.62 -1.56 22.24
N ARG A 213 3.69 -2.13 21.47
CA ARG A 213 3.14 -3.47 21.71
C ARG A 213 4.19 -4.55 21.36
N GLN A 214 5.10 -4.82 22.28
CA GLN A 214 6.10 -5.89 22.13
C GLN A 214 5.42 -7.24 21.86
N GLY A 215 5.82 -7.92 20.78
CA GLY A 215 5.42 -9.29 20.45
C GLY A 215 4.25 -9.43 19.45
N SER A 216 3.64 -8.34 18.97
CA SER A 216 2.64 -8.40 17.89
C SER A 216 3.24 -8.08 16.53
N SER A 217 2.94 -8.88 15.50
CA SER A 217 3.27 -8.61 14.08
C SER A 217 2.49 -7.42 13.47
N VAL A 218 1.90 -6.57 14.30
CA VAL A 218 0.99 -5.49 13.92
C VAL A 218 1.67 -4.16 14.23
N SER A 219 2.15 -3.46 13.21
CA SER A 219 2.96 -2.24 13.38
C SER A 219 2.14 -0.96 13.32
N ASN A 220 0.92 -1.02 12.79
CA ASN A 220 0.01 0.11 12.69
C ASN A 220 -1.46 -0.37 12.70
N GLN A 221 -2.40 0.57 12.78
CA GLN A 221 -3.82 0.26 12.80
C GLN A 221 -4.31 -0.48 11.53
N LYS A 222 -3.75 -0.16 10.36
CA LYS A 222 -4.14 -0.82 9.10
C LYS A 222 -3.73 -2.29 9.10
N ASP A 223 -2.54 -2.61 9.61
CA ASP A 223 -2.11 -3.99 9.83
C ASP A 223 -3.05 -4.71 10.80
N CYS A 224 -3.57 -4.02 11.83
CA CYS A 224 -4.55 -4.60 12.75
C CYS A 224 -5.83 -5.00 12.00
N VAL A 225 -6.36 -4.08 11.18
CA VAL A 225 -7.57 -4.32 10.38
C VAL A 225 -7.36 -5.44 9.36
N ARG A 226 -6.20 -5.48 8.69
CA ARG A 226 -5.86 -6.56 7.74
C ARG A 226 -5.76 -7.91 8.43
N ASN A 227 -5.09 -7.99 9.58
CA ASN A 227 -5.00 -9.22 10.37
C ASN A 227 -6.38 -9.67 10.88
N CYS A 228 -7.25 -8.73 11.25
CA CYS A 228 -8.63 -9.02 11.61
C CYS A 228 -9.39 -9.68 10.46
N ILE A 229 -9.38 -9.06 9.28
CA ILE A 229 -10.05 -9.60 8.09
C ILE A 229 -9.54 -11.01 7.77
N GLN A 230 -8.22 -11.24 7.86
CA GLN A 230 -7.66 -12.57 7.59
C GLN A 230 -8.07 -13.63 8.61
N LYS A 231 -8.22 -13.28 9.88
CA LYS A 231 -8.72 -14.22 10.90
C LYS A 231 -10.15 -14.67 10.59
N GLU A 232 -11.00 -13.74 10.18
CA GLU A 232 -12.38 -14.04 9.79
C GLU A 232 -12.43 -14.85 8.49
N ASN A 233 -11.63 -14.47 7.48
CA ASN A 233 -11.48 -15.23 6.24
C ASN A 233 -11.07 -16.67 6.52
N PHE A 234 -10.05 -16.88 7.35
CA PHE A 234 -9.57 -18.22 7.67
C PHE A 234 -10.58 -19.03 8.49
N ALA A 235 -11.25 -18.40 9.46
CA ALA A 235 -12.24 -19.07 10.29
C ALA A 235 -13.48 -19.53 9.50
N LYS A 236 -13.93 -18.72 8.52
CA LYS A 236 -15.13 -19.03 7.72
C LYS A 236 -14.81 -19.83 6.45
N CYS A 237 -13.72 -19.51 5.77
CA CYS A 237 -13.40 -20.05 4.44
C CYS A 237 -12.27 -21.07 4.44
N GLY A 238 -11.51 -21.20 5.54
CA GLY A 238 -10.36 -22.12 5.65
C GLY A 238 -9.11 -21.64 4.90
N CYS A 239 -9.11 -20.43 4.37
CA CYS A 239 -8.01 -19.85 3.61
C CYS A 239 -7.98 -18.32 3.74
N ILE A 240 -6.89 -17.68 3.31
CA ILE A 240 -6.67 -16.23 3.45
C ILE A 240 -6.59 -15.51 2.10
N ASP A 241 -6.92 -14.21 2.07
CA ASP A 241 -6.75 -13.35 0.90
C ASP A 241 -5.28 -12.90 0.82
N GLN A 242 -4.50 -13.51 -0.06
CA GLN A 242 -3.07 -13.24 -0.18
C GLN A 242 -2.75 -11.77 -0.50
N THR A 243 -3.69 -11.02 -1.09
CA THR A 243 -3.47 -9.61 -1.46
C THR A 243 -3.32 -8.69 -0.24
N LEU A 244 -3.88 -9.08 0.92
CA LEU A 244 -3.73 -8.31 2.16
C LEU A 244 -2.31 -8.37 2.75
N SER A 245 -1.45 -9.26 2.24
CA SER A 245 -0.02 -9.34 2.56
C SER A 245 0.30 -9.47 4.06
N VAL A 246 -0.63 -10.04 4.85
CA VAL A 246 -0.45 -10.35 6.27
C VAL A 246 -0.88 -11.79 6.54
N MET A 247 -0.31 -12.40 7.59
CA MET A 247 -0.49 -13.82 7.94
C MET A 247 -0.11 -14.79 6.81
N ASN A 248 0.90 -14.46 6.00
CA ASN A 248 1.35 -15.24 4.83
C ASN A 248 1.82 -16.69 5.14
N TYR A 249 1.86 -17.09 6.42
CA TYR A 249 2.14 -18.47 6.84
C TYR A 249 0.89 -19.38 6.79
N LEU A 250 -0.31 -18.79 6.63
CA LEU A 250 -1.57 -19.52 6.44
C LEU A 250 -1.82 -19.84 4.97
N THR A 251 -2.67 -20.81 4.70
CA THR A 251 -3.01 -21.26 3.35
C THR A 251 -3.75 -20.16 2.57
N PRO A 252 -3.22 -19.70 1.42
CA PRO A 252 -3.91 -18.74 0.56
C PRO A 252 -5.12 -19.38 -0.13
N CYS A 253 -6.16 -18.60 -0.39
CA CYS A 253 -7.27 -19.06 -1.21
C CYS A 253 -6.88 -19.13 -2.69
N ASP A 254 -7.45 -20.10 -3.40
CA ASP A 254 -7.32 -20.28 -4.84
C ASP A 254 -8.28 -19.35 -5.58
N LEU A 255 -7.73 -18.41 -6.35
CA LEU A 255 -8.52 -17.44 -7.13
C LEU A 255 -9.39 -18.10 -8.21
N THR A 256 -9.05 -19.31 -8.64
CA THR A 256 -9.83 -20.07 -9.63
C THR A 256 -11.00 -20.80 -9.00
N ASN A 257 -10.98 -21.00 -7.68
CA ASN A 257 -12.06 -21.64 -6.93
C ASN A 257 -13.17 -20.64 -6.58
N THR A 258 -14.25 -20.66 -7.35
CA THR A 258 -15.41 -19.77 -7.16
C THR A 258 -15.98 -19.84 -5.74
N THR A 259 -16.03 -21.02 -5.12
CA THR A 259 -16.58 -21.19 -3.77
C THR A 259 -15.72 -20.46 -2.73
N GLN A 260 -14.40 -20.56 -2.84
CA GLN A 260 -13.49 -19.86 -1.94
C GLN A 260 -13.55 -18.34 -2.14
N MET A 261 -13.52 -17.88 -3.39
CA MET A 261 -13.67 -16.46 -3.72
C MET A 261 -14.99 -15.90 -3.19
N CYS A 262 -16.07 -16.67 -3.30
CA CYS A 262 -17.35 -16.27 -2.77
C CYS A 262 -17.44 -16.19 -1.26
N CYS A 263 -16.83 -17.15 -0.58
CA CYS A 263 -16.75 -17.09 0.86
C CYS A 263 -16.00 -15.83 1.31
N LEU A 264 -14.87 -15.50 0.68
CA LEU A 264 -14.14 -14.30 1.02
C LEU A 264 -14.94 -13.01 0.75
N ASP A 265 -15.73 -12.97 -0.32
CA ASP A 265 -16.60 -11.82 -0.65
C ASP A 265 -17.69 -11.65 0.40
N ASP A 266 -18.35 -12.73 0.81
CA ASP A 266 -19.34 -12.73 1.88
C ASP A 266 -18.75 -12.26 3.22
N VAL A 267 -17.53 -12.68 3.56
CA VAL A 267 -16.83 -12.20 4.76
C VAL A 267 -16.60 -10.70 4.69
N LEU A 268 -16.07 -10.18 3.58
CA LEU A 268 -15.82 -8.74 3.42
C LEU A 268 -17.12 -7.93 3.46
N GLU A 269 -18.18 -8.40 2.80
CA GLU A 269 -19.49 -7.74 2.81
C GLU A 269 -20.08 -7.72 4.23
N THR A 270 -20.01 -8.85 4.95
CA THR A 270 -20.43 -8.93 6.35
C THR A 270 -19.68 -7.93 7.23
N LEU A 271 -18.36 -7.87 7.11
CA LEU A 271 -17.52 -6.94 7.89
C LEU A 271 -17.79 -5.48 7.52
N SER A 272 -18.14 -5.20 6.26
CA SER A 272 -18.53 -3.86 5.82
C SER A 272 -19.90 -3.44 6.38
N ASN A 273 -20.85 -4.36 6.45
CA ASN A 273 -22.23 -4.08 6.86
C ASN A 273 -22.39 -3.99 8.38
N TYR A 274 -21.75 -4.88 9.13
CA TYR A 274 -21.88 -4.96 10.59
C TYR A 274 -20.71 -4.30 11.34
N GLY A 275 -19.67 -3.88 10.61
CA GLY A 275 -18.41 -3.45 11.16
C GLY A 275 -17.52 -4.65 11.55
N PRO A 276 -16.20 -4.49 11.55
CA PRO A 276 -15.32 -5.55 12.01
C PRO A 276 -15.56 -5.80 13.51
N PHE A 277 -15.70 -7.06 13.91
CA PHE A 277 -15.74 -7.48 15.32
C PHE A 277 -14.39 -7.28 16.06
N CYS A 278 -13.47 -6.52 15.47
CA CYS A 278 -12.09 -6.42 15.89
C CYS A 278 -11.81 -5.05 16.50
N ASP A 279 -11.15 -5.08 17.65
CA ASP A 279 -10.72 -3.89 18.37
C ASP A 279 -9.40 -3.36 17.79
N CYS A 280 -9.51 -2.53 16.74
CA CYS A 280 -8.38 -1.84 16.10
C CYS A 280 -8.50 -0.31 16.30
N PRO A 281 -8.31 0.20 17.52
CA PRO A 281 -8.43 1.63 17.82
C PRO A 281 -7.37 2.46 17.09
N GLN A 282 -7.61 3.76 16.96
CA GLN A 282 -6.67 4.68 16.32
C GLN A 282 -5.38 4.80 17.16
N PRO A 283 -4.20 4.95 16.52
CA PRO A 283 -2.96 5.29 17.20
C PRO A 283 -2.94 6.73 17.69
#